data_AF-A0A1Y5DKV0-F1
#
_entry.id   AF-A0A1Y5DKV0-F1
#
_cell.length_a   1.000
_cell.length_b   1.000
_cell.length_c   1.000
_cell.angle_alpha   90.00
_cell.angle_beta   90.00
_cell.angle_gamma   90.00
#
_symmetry.space_group_name_H-M   'P 1'
#
loop_
_entity.id
_entity.type
_entity.pdbx_description
1 polymer ?
#
loop_
_entity_poly.entity_id
_entity_poly.type
_entity_poly.pdbx_seq_one_letter_code
_entity_poly.pdbx_strand_id
1 'polypeptide(L)'
;PRSILEIWEEYEIHKNSDIIIEPSILIQYKTASYFFVHKENEKLALALENGFKKIIKNGLFDKLFYEYYRDFIDNGNIKNRKVFRLTNPQLSKKTPIDEKELWISQ
;
A
#
# COMPACT_ATOMS: atom_id res chain seq x y z
N PRO A 1 -14.90 -3.59 -5.08
CA PRO A 1 -14.37 -2.89 -3.88
C PRO A 1 -13.37 -1.83 -4.33
N ARG A 2 -13.33 -0.67 -3.67
CA ARG A 2 -12.42 0.45 -4.00
C ARG A 2 -11.28 0.54 -3.01
N SER A 3 -10.15 1.12 -3.43
CA SER A 3 -8.99 1.37 -2.57
C SER A 3 -9.31 2.46 -1.55
N ILE A 4 -8.79 2.36 -0.33
CA ILE A 4 -8.87 3.46 0.65
C ILE A 4 -8.26 4.75 0.09
N LEU A 5 -7.30 4.65 -0.85
CA LEU A 5 -6.69 5.82 -1.48
C LEU A 5 -7.66 6.64 -2.36
N GLU A 6 -8.78 6.04 -2.78
CA GLU A 6 -9.69 6.62 -3.78
C GLU A 6 -11.08 6.90 -3.20
N ILE A 7 -11.50 6.20 -2.14
CA ILE A 7 -12.91 6.16 -1.71
C ILE A 7 -13.49 7.52 -1.34
N TRP A 8 -12.71 8.44 -0.77
CA TRP A 8 -13.21 9.74 -0.33
C TRP A 8 -13.45 10.67 -1.52
N GLU A 9 -12.49 10.73 -2.44
CA GLU A 9 -12.63 11.51 -3.67
C GLU A 9 -13.75 10.96 -4.55
N GLU A 10 -13.81 9.64 -4.74
CA GLU A 10 -14.90 9.00 -5.49
C GLU A 10 -16.27 9.22 -4.84
N TYR A 11 -16.36 9.14 -3.51
CA TYR A 11 -17.61 9.42 -2.79
C TYR A 11 -18.08 10.85 -3.03
N GLU A 12 -17.20 11.84 -2.96
CA GLU A 12 -17.59 13.24 -3.20
C GLU A 12 -18.08 13.47 -4.64
N ILE A 13 -17.44 12.83 -5.63
CA ILE A 13 -17.87 12.87 -7.04
C ILE A 13 -19.27 12.26 -7.20
N HIS A 14 -19.55 11.18 -6.47
CA HIS A 14 -20.75 10.36 -6.64
C HIS A 14 -21.79 10.52 -5.52
N LYS A 15 -21.69 11.54 -4.66
CA LYS A 15 -22.52 11.71 -3.46
C LYS A 15 -24.03 11.71 -3.69
N ASN A 16 -24.47 12.01 -4.91
CA ASN A 16 -25.88 12.02 -5.30
C ASN A 16 -26.40 10.65 -5.79
N SER A 17 -25.56 9.60 -5.77
CA SER A 17 -25.85 8.29 -6.38
C SER A 17 -26.41 7.25 -5.39
N ASP A 18 -26.90 7.69 -4.22
CA ASP A 18 -27.37 6.81 -3.12
C ASP A 18 -26.36 5.70 -2.77
N ILE A 19 -25.09 6.08 -2.66
CA ILE A 19 -23.99 5.20 -2.24
C ILE A 19 -23.46 5.64 -0.88
N ILE A 20 -22.88 4.70 -0.16
CA ILE A 20 -22.19 4.97 1.11
C ILE A 20 -20.77 4.41 1.08
N ILE A 21 -19.89 5.02 1.86
CA ILE A 21 -18.66 4.35 2.30
C ILE A 21 -19.10 3.36 3.38
N GLU A 22 -18.96 2.07 3.10
CA GLU A 22 -19.30 1.03 4.06
C GLU A 22 -18.53 1.27 5.39
N PRO A 23 -19.16 1.19 6.57
CA PRO A 23 -18.52 1.55 7.85
C PRO A 23 -17.90 0.40 8.67
N SER A 24 -18.23 -0.87 8.40
CA SER A 24 -17.97 -2.01 9.28
C SER A 24 -17.05 -3.10 8.72
N ILE A 25 -16.74 -3.08 7.43
CA ILE A 25 -16.00 -4.13 6.72
C ILE A 25 -14.80 -3.50 5.98
N LEU A 26 -13.69 -4.25 5.94
CA LEU A 26 -12.53 -3.95 5.11
C LEU A 26 -12.01 -5.24 4.46
N ILE A 27 -11.63 -5.16 3.19
CA ILE A 27 -10.91 -6.22 2.50
C ILE A 27 -9.44 -5.82 2.45
N GLN A 28 -8.56 -6.68 2.98
CA GLN A 28 -7.11 -6.43 3.02
C GLN A 28 -6.38 -7.59 2.33
N TYR A 29 -5.42 -7.28 1.46
CA TYR A 29 -4.53 -8.27 0.85
C TYR A 29 -3.18 -7.64 0.56
N LYS A 30 -2.12 -8.47 0.52
CA LYS A 30 -0.78 -8.00 0.18
C LYS A 30 -0.70 -7.64 -1.31
N THR A 31 -0.12 -6.49 -1.60
CA THR A 31 0.24 -6.04 -2.94
C THR A 31 1.58 -5.32 -2.89
N ALA A 32 2.37 -5.39 -3.96
CA ALA A 32 3.72 -4.85 -3.99
C ALA A 32 3.91 -3.90 -5.18
N SER A 33 4.62 -2.80 -4.93
CA SER A 33 5.09 -1.88 -5.96
C SER A 33 6.53 -2.20 -6.32
N TYR A 34 6.84 -2.25 -7.61
CA TYR A 34 8.19 -2.52 -8.12
C TYR A 34 8.66 -1.38 -9.01
N PHE A 35 9.92 -0.98 -8.84
CA PHE A 35 10.61 -0.13 -9.80
C PHE A 35 11.27 -1.02 -10.85
N PHE A 36 10.89 -0.80 -12.11
CA PHE A 36 11.49 -1.49 -13.25
C PHE A 36 12.44 -0.55 -13.99
N VAL A 37 13.58 -1.07 -14.41
CA VAL A 37 14.57 -0.37 -15.23
C VAL A 37 14.89 -1.20 -16.47
N HIS A 38 15.54 -0.59 -17.45
CA HIS A 38 16.04 -1.32 -18.62
C HIS A 38 16.97 -2.45 -18.18
N LYS A 39 16.84 -3.64 -18.79
CA LYS A 39 17.56 -4.86 -18.41
C LYS A 39 19.08 -4.68 -18.36
N GLU A 40 19.62 -3.89 -19.29
CA GLU A 40 21.07 -3.64 -19.39
C GLU A 40 21.55 -2.50 -18.49
N ASN A 41 20.65 -1.76 -17.83
CA ASN A 41 21.00 -0.68 -16.93
C ASN A 41 21.18 -1.18 -15.48
N GLU A 42 22.12 -2.10 -15.30
CA GLU A 42 22.42 -2.70 -14.01
C GLU A 42 22.87 -1.65 -12.98
N LYS A 43 23.56 -0.60 -13.43
CA LYS A 43 24.00 0.50 -12.56
C LYS A 43 22.81 1.21 -11.89
N LEU A 44 21.74 1.48 -12.64
CA LEU A 44 20.53 2.10 -12.07
C LEU A 44 19.78 1.14 -11.17
N ALA A 45 19.68 -0.15 -11.55
CA ALA A 45 19.06 -1.18 -10.72
C ALA A 45 19.72 -1.23 -9.33
N LEU A 46 21.04 -1.33 -9.29
CA LEU A 46 21.83 -1.38 -8.06
C LEU A 46 21.72 -0.08 -7.26
N ALA A 47 21.71 1.08 -7.92
CA ALA A 47 21.55 2.37 -7.25
C ALA A 47 20.19 2.47 -6.54
N LEU A 48 19.10 2.09 -7.22
CA LEU A 48 17.76 2.09 -6.64
C LEU A 48 17.67 1.07 -5.50
N GLU A 49 18.11 -0.17 -5.71
CA GLU A 49 18.04 -1.23 -4.71
C GLU A 49 18.78 -0.86 -3.42
N ASN A 50 20.03 -0.39 -3.55
CA ASN A 50 20.84 0.01 -2.39
C ASN A 50 20.26 1.26 -1.70
N GLY A 51 19.76 2.21 -2.49
CA GLY A 51 19.09 3.41 -1.98
C GLY A 51 17.88 3.05 -1.13
N PHE A 52 16.95 2.26 -1.67
CA PHE A 52 15.75 1.81 -0.98
C PHE A 52 16.08 0.99 0.27
N LYS A 53 16.98 0.00 0.18
CA LYS A 53 17.43 -0.77 1.36
C LYS A 53 17.95 0.14 2.48
N LYS A 54 18.72 1.18 2.13
CA LYS A 54 19.25 2.13 3.10
C LYS A 54 18.15 2.97 3.77
N ILE A 55 17.20 3.50 3.01
CA ILE A 55 16.13 4.35 3.55
C ILE A 55 15.04 3.58 4.29
N ILE A 56 14.83 2.30 3.94
CA ILE A 56 13.96 1.39 4.70
C ILE A 56 14.62 1.09 6.04
N LYS A 57 15.88 0.64 6.03
CA LYS A 57 16.61 0.28 7.25
C LYS A 57 16.74 1.43 8.25
N ASN A 58 16.83 2.67 7.78
CA ASN A 58 16.96 3.84 8.65
C ASN A 58 15.64 4.56 8.97
N GLY A 59 14.49 4.01 8.52
CA GLY A 59 13.14 4.54 8.80
C GLY A 59 12.75 5.79 8.02
N LEU A 60 13.60 6.32 7.14
CA LEU A 60 13.23 7.46 6.29
C LEU A 60 12.11 7.12 5.31
N PHE A 61 12.08 5.88 4.83
CA PHE A 61 10.99 5.41 3.96
C PHE A 61 9.65 5.49 4.69
N ASP A 62 9.57 4.96 5.92
CA ASP A 62 8.34 5.02 6.72
C ASP A 62 7.92 6.46 7.01
N LYS A 63 8.88 7.33 7.35
CA LYS A 63 8.60 8.76 7.56
C LYS A 63 7.94 9.37 6.33
N LEU A 64 8.51 9.14 5.14
CA LEU A 64 7.96 9.63 3.87
C LEU A 64 6.61 9.00 3.57
N PHE A 65 6.48 7.67 3.75
CA PHE A 65 5.23 6.96 3.54
C PHE A 65 4.09 7.53 4.38
N TYR A 66 4.31 7.73 5.68
CA TYR A 66 3.30 8.32 6.55
C TYR A 66 3.07 9.81 6.31
N GLU A 67 4.00 10.54 5.70
CA GLU A 67 3.77 11.92 5.28
C GLU A 67 2.68 11.99 4.21
N TYR A 68 2.65 11.03 3.28
CA TYR A 68 1.66 11.01 2.18
C TYR A 68 0.38 10.21 2.50
N TYR A 69 0.49 9.15 3.30
CA TYR A 69 -0.60 8.17 3.42
C TYR A 69 -1.31 8.15 4.77
N ARG A 70 -0.85 8.92 5.76
CA ARG A 70 -1.43 8.91 7.12
C ARG A 70 -2.91 9.26 7.13
N ASP A 71 -3.33 10.28 6.38
CA ASP A 71 -4.73 10.70 6.37
C ASP A 71 -5.66 9.60 5.84
N PHE A 72 -5.25 8.90 4.77
CA PHE A 72 -6.03 7.77 4.23
C PHE A 72 -6.12 6.60 5.23
N ILE A 73 -5.04 6.34 5.96
CA ILE A 73 -4.98 5.29 6.98
C ILE A 73 -5.92 5.62 8.15
N ASP A 74 -5.82 6.85 8.66
CA ASP A 74 -6.56 7.31 9.83
C ASP A 74 -8.05 7.41 9.49
N ASN A 75 -8.40 8.00 8.36
CA ASN A 75 -9.78 8.07 7.86
C ASN A 75 -10.35 6.68 7.55
N GLY A 76 -9.50 5.73 7.13
CA GLY A 76 -9.88 4.36 6.83
C GLY A 76 -10.44 3.61 8.04
N ASN A 77 -10.18 4.09 9.26
CA ASN A 77 -10.72 3.56 10.50
C ASN A 77 -10.56 2.02 10.63
N ILE A 78 -9.41 1.50 10.19
CA ILE A 78 -9.17 0.06 10.00
C ILE A 78 -9.41 -0.73 11.29
N LYS A 79 -9.06 -0.15 12.44
CA LYS A 79 -9.19 -0.78 13.78
C LYS A 79 -10.63 -1.07 14.19
N ASN A 80 -11.60 -0.33 13.65
CA ASN A 80 -13.03 -0.46 14.00
C ASN A 80 -13.82 -1.25 12.95
N ARG A 81 -13.15 -1.80 11.93
CA ARG A 81 -13.77 -2.60 10.87
C ARG A 81 -13.42 -4.08 11.02
N LYS A 82 -14.34 -4.96 10.63
CA LYS A 82 -14.07 -6.38 10.42
C LYS A 82 -13.21 -6.55 9.16
N VAL A 83 -11.96 -6.96 9.37
CA VAL A 83 -10.98 -7.16 8.28
C VAL A 83 -11.06 -8.58 7.72
N PHE A 84 -11.45 -8.71 6.45
CA PHE A 84 -11.31 -9.94 5.69
C PHE A 84 -9.98 -9.94 4.95
N ARG A 85 -9.06 -10.81 5.37
CA ARG A 85 -7.75 -10.94 4.75
C ARG A 85 -7.80 -11.95 3.62
N LEU A 86 -7.46 -11.49 2.42
CA LEU A 86 -7.43 -12.33 1.23
C LEU A 86 -5.99 -12.63 0.82
N THR A 87 -5.78 -13.83 0.30
CA THR A 87 -4.57 -14.16 -0.46
C THR A 87 -4.67 -13.49 -1.82
N ASN A 88 -3.60 -12.79 -2.23
CA ASN A 88 -3.52 -12.24 -3.58
C ASN A 88 -2.87 -13.30 -4.51
N PRO A 89 -3.64 -13.98 -5.38
CA PRO A 89 -3.09 -15.03 -6.25
C PRO A 89 -2.22 -14.47 -7.38
N GLN A 90 -2.22 -13.15 -7.60
CA GLN A 90 -1.42 -12.49 -8.63
C GLN A 90 0.00 -12.15 -8.17
N LEU A 91 0.33 -12.34 -6.89
CA LEU A 91 1.69 -12.15 -6.41
C LEU A 91 2.61 -13.25 -6.97
N SER A 92 3.75 -12.81 -7.51
CA SER A 92 4.80 -13.73 -7.93
C SER A 92 5.33 -14.50 -6.72
N LYS A 93 5.75 -15.75 -6.94
CA LYS A 93 6.48 -16.54 -5.93
C LYS A 93 7.77 -15.86 -5.47
N LYS A 94 8.29 -14.90 -6.25
CA LYS A 94 9.48 -14.09 -5.90
C LYS A 94 9.17 -12.89 -5.01
N THR A 95 7.90 -12.56 -4.75
CA THR A 95 7.55 -11.45 -3.87
C THR A 95 7.90 -11.82 -2.43
N PRO A 96 8.73 -11.02 -1.73
CA PRO A 96 9.23 -11.33 -0.38
C PRO A 96 8.14 -11.08 0.68
N ILE A 97 7.12 -11.92 0.71
CA ILE A 97 5.97 -11.76 1.61
C ILE A 97 6.35 -11.88 3.10
N ASP A 98 7.48 -12.50 3.41
CA ASP A 98 7.95 -12.75 4.78
C ASP A 98 8.90 -11.67 5.31
N GLU A 99 9.40 -10.78 4.46
CA GLU A 99 10.26 -9.65 4.84
C GLU A 99 9.43 -8.52 5.44
N LYS A 100 9.19 -8.58 6.75
CA LYS A 100 8.29 -7.66 7.48
C LYS A 100 8.56 -6.18 7.23
N GLU A 101 9.82 -5.78 7.04
CA GLU A 101 10.21 -4.39 6.79
C GLU A 101 9.69 -3.81 5.47
N LEU A 102 9.24 -4.67 4.54
CA LEU A 102 8.65 -4.26 3.26
C LEU A 102 7.12 -4.10 3.34
N TRP A 103 6.51 -4.38 4.48
CA TRP A 103 5.05 -4.40 4.63
C TRP A 103 4.60 -3.54 5.80
N ILE A 104 3.52 -2.79 5.58
CA ILE A 104 2.89 -2.00 6.63
C ILE A 104 2.36 -2.95 7.73
N SER A 105 2.86 -2.78 8.95
CA SER A 105 2.34 -3.47 10.13
C SER A 105 1.23 -2.62 10.76
N GLN A 106 -0.03 -2.96 10.47
CA GLN A 106 -1.22 -2.38 11.12
C GLN A 106 -2.12 -3.46 11.68
#